data_AF-A0A7Y3JEF4-F1
#
_entry.id   AF-A0A7Y3JEF4-F1
#
_cell.length_a   1.000
_cell.length_b   1.000
_cell.length_c   1.000
_cell.angle_alpha   90.00
_cell.angle_beta   90.00
_cell.angle_gamma   90.00
#
_symmetry.space_group_name_H-M   'P 1'
#
loop_
_entity.id
_entity.type
_entity.pdbx_description
1 polymer ?
#
loop_
_entity_poly.entity_id
_entity_poly.type
_entity_poly.pdbx_seq_one_letter_code
_entity_poly.pdbx_strand_id
1 'polypeptide(L)'
;MTKPKATKPDSQEGAAFLVAQERQHGGRPVNAAELRERIIELWTEQLSCFGDLLLLEAQRHGHIPRKVRIGYLLSAERARLCREFAERIVNDIERMRAMQELATMRALGVQPLEH
;
A
#
# COMPACT_ATOMS: atom_id res chain seq x y z
N MET A 1 -4.81 -32.99 20.83
CA MET A 1 -5.57 -31.86 20.25
C MET A 1 -4.84 -30.57 20.58
N THR A 2 -4.05 -30.05 19.65
CA THR A 2 -3.34 -28.78 19.80
C THR A 2 -3.79 -27.82 18.70
N LYS A 3 -4.40 -26.71 19.11
CA LYS A 3 -4.89 -25.64 18.23
C LYS A 3 -3.69 -24.95 17.54
N PRO A 4 -3.76 -24.62 16.24
CA PRO A 4 -2.76 -23.74 15.65
C PRO A 4 -3.01 -22.30 16.11
N LYS A 5 -1.95 -21.69 16.65
CA LYS A 5 -1.88 -20.29 17.07
C LYS A 5 -1.67 -19.47 15.80
N ALA A 6 -2.63 -18.59 15.47
CA ALA A 6 -2.53 -17.70 14.34
C ALA A 6 -1.34 -16.73 14.55
N THR A 7 -0.30 -16.90 13.75
CA THR A 7 0.80 -15.95 13.63
C THR A 7 0.27 -14.70 12.93
N LYS A 8 0.50 -13.53 13.53
CA LYS A 8 0.19 -12.24 12.91
C LYS A 8 1.05 -12.10 11.64
N PRO A 9 0.52 -11.57 10.52
CA PRO A 9 1.36 -11.28 9.37
C PRO A 9 2.29 -10.12 9.75
N ASP A 10 3.57 -10.43 9.82
CA ASP A 10 4.62 -9.45 10.13
C ASP A 10 4.69 -8.42 9.01
N SER A 11 4.58 -7.15 9.39
CA SER A 11 4.79 -5.99 8.51
C SER A 11 6.19 -5.93 7.86
N GLN A 12 7.04 -6.91 8.15
CA GLN A 12 8.36 -7.14 7.55
C GLN A 12 8.28 -7.86 6.19
N GLU A 13 7.22 -8.61 5.89
CA GLU A 13 7.11 -9.36 4.62
C GLU A 13 7.02 -8.42 3.41
N GLY A 14 6.36 -7.27 3.54
CA GLY A 14 6.27 -6.28 2.46
C GLY A 14 7.61 -5.62 2.12
N ALA A 15 8.42 -5.31 3.14
CA ALA A 15 9.76 -4.74 2.95
C ALA A 15 10.73 -5.78 2.37
N ALA A 16 10.63 -7.04 2.82
CA ALA A 16 11.44 -8.14 2.28
C ALA A 16 11.09 -8.46 0.82
N PHE A 17 9.83 -8.32 0.41
CA PHE A 17 9.40 -8.49 -0.97
C PHE A 17 10.00 -7.42 -1.91
N LEU A 18 10.00 -6.14 -1.50
CA LEU A 18 10.58 -5.05 -2.28
C LEU A 18 12.10 -5.23 -2.45
N VAL A 19 12.81 -5.61 -1.38
CA VAL A 19 14.27 -5.87 -1.42
C VAL A 19 14.60 -7.12 -2.27
N ALA A 20 13.73 -8.13 -2.28
CA ALA A 20 13.90 -9.30 -3.14
C ALA A 20 13.69 -8.96 -4.62
N GLN A 21 12.79 -8.03 -4.92
CA GLN A 21 12.52 -7.58 -6.30
C GLN A 21 13.68 -6.75 -6.87
N GLU A 22 14.36 -5.95 -6.04
CA GLU A 22 15.56 -5.19 -6.44
C GLU A 22 16.73 -6.10 -6.88
N ARG A 23 16.86 -7.29 -6.29
CA ARG A 23 17.94 -8.24 -6.64
C ARG A 23 17.73 -8.91 -8.00
N GLN A 24 16.51 -8.97 -8.52
CA GLN A 24 16.23 -9.59 -9.83
C GLN A 24 16.47 -8.64 -11.02
N HIS A 25 16.53 -7.33 -10.78
CA HIS A 25 16.71 -6.32 -11.83
C HIS A 25 18.05 -5.60 -11.71
N GLY A 26 19.14 -6.33 -11.96
CA GLY A 26 20.45 -5.80 -12.37
C GLY A 26 20.80 -4.36 -11.94
N GLY A 27 21.08 -4.15 -10.65
CA GLY A 27 22.06 -3.18 -10.15
C GLY A 27 21.92 -1.69 -10.51
N ARG A 28 20.80 -1.23 -11.07
CA ARG A 28 20.55 0.22 -11.17
C ARG A 28 19.92 0.69 -9.87
N PRO A 29 20.48 1.71 -9.19
CA PRO A 29 19.81 2.30 -8.05
C PRO A 29 18.47 2.87 -8.54
N VAL A 30 17.38 2.27 -8.08
CA VAL A 30 16.01 2.77 -8.31
C VAL A 30 15.95 4.15 -7.64
N ASN A 31 15.63 5.18 -8.40
CA ASN A 31 15.55 6.52 -7.83
C ASN A 31 14.31 6.63 -6.93
N ALA A 32 14.30 7.58 -5.99
CA ALA A 32 13.20 7.71 -5.02
C ALA A 32 11.83 7.91 -5.69
N ALA A 33 11.78 8.59 -6.85
CA ALA A 33 10.54 8.78 -7.59
C ALA A 33 10.05 7.46 -8.24
N GLU A 34 10.95 6.67 -8.82
CA GLU A 34 10.63 5.34 -9.37
C GLU A 34 10.13 4.39 -8.28
N LEU A 35 10.76 4.40 -7.10
CA LEU A 35 10.32 3.60 -5.97
C LEU A 35 8.94 4.06 -5.49
N ARG A 36 8.70 5.37 -5.41
CA ARG A 36 7.41 5.94 -5.03
C ARG A 36 6.30 5.52 -5.98
N GLU A 37 6.51 5.66 -7.29
CA GLU A 37 5.57 5.21 -8.30
C GLU A 37 5.30 3.71 -8.19
N ARG A 38 6.35 2.90 -7.97
CA ARG A 38 6.19 1.45 -7.79
C ARG A 38 5.35 1.08 -6.57
N ILE A 39 5.51 1.80 -5.47
CA ILE A 39 4.71 1.59 -4.26
C ILE A 39 3.26 2.02 -4.50
N ILE A 40 3.01 3.12 -5.23
CA ILE A 40 1.66 3.56 -5.60
C ILE A 40 0.97 2.50 -6.47
N GLU A 41 1.67 1.96 -7.47
CA GLU A 41 1.16 0.87 -8.32
C GLU A 41 0.72 -0.33 -7.47
N LEU A 42 1.58 -0.76 -6.54
CA LEU A 42 1.31 -1.90 -5.67
C LEU A 42 0.10 -1.67 -4.77
N TRP A 43 -0.01 -0.50 -4.12
CA TRP A 43 -1.17 -0.16 -3.31
C TRP A 43 -2.45 -0.02 -4.15
N THR A 44 -2.34 0.54 -5.36
CA THR A 44 -3.48 0.65 -6.29
C THR A 44 -4.02 -0.73 -6.66
N GLU A 45 -3.13 -1.68 -6.96
CA GLU A 45 -3.49 -3.07 -7.28
C GLU A 45 -4.16 -3.77 -6.08
N GLN A 46 -3.60 -3.61 -4.87
CA GLN A 46 -4.17 -4.18 -3.66
C GLN A 46 -5.55 -3.60 -3.33
N LEU A 47 -5.70 -2.27 -3.38
CA LEU A 47 -6.98 -1.60 -3.15
C LEU A 47 -8.04 -2.03 -4.17
N SER A 48 -7.64 -2.17 -5.43
CA SER A 48 -8.48 -2.72 -6.49
C SER A 48 -8.96 -4.14 -6.11
N CYS A 49 -8.05 -5.04 -5.74
CA CYS A 49 -8.40 -6.39 -5.31
C CYS A 49 -9.35 -6.41 -4.09
N PHE A 50 -9.10 -5.59 -3.07
CA PHE A 50 -9.99 -5.48 -1.91
C PHE A 50 -11.38 -4.96 -2.28
N GLY A 51 -11.45 -3.96 -3.17
CA GLY A 51 -12.72 -3.45 -3.69
C GLY A 51 -13.54 -4.54 -4.39
N ASP A 52 -12.87 -5.43 -5.14
CA ASP A 52 -13.53 -6.54 -5.84
C ASP A 52 -14.08 -7.57 -4.85
N LEU A 53 -13.30 -7.93 -3.82
CA LEU A 53 -13.73 -8.85 -2.77
C LEU A 53 -14.93 -8.32 -2.00
N LEU A 54 -14.92 -7.04 -1.60
CA LEU A 54 -16.03 -6.41 -0.89
C LEU A 54 -17.31 -6.40 -1.75
N LEU A 55 -17.17 -6.12 -3.04
CA LEU A 55 -18.30 -6.09 -3.97
C LEU A 55 -18.87 -7.50 -4.21
N LEU A 56 -18.02 -8.52 -4.30
CA LEU A 56 -18.44 -9.92 -4.38
C LEU A 56 -19.18 -10.35 -3.13
N GLU A 57 -18.68 -9.99 -1.95
CA GLU A 57 -19.33 -10.33 -0.69
C GLU A 57 -20.71 -9.64 -0.58
N ALA A 58 -20.79 -8.35 -0.90
CA ALA A 58 -22.07 -7.63 -0.91
C ALA A 58 -23.10 -8.22 -1.91
N GLN A 59 -22.62 -8.78 -3.04
CA GLN A 59 -23.50 -9.50 -3.95
C GLN A 59 -23.99 -10.83 -3.34
N ARG A 60 -23.12 -11.59 -2.66
CA ARG A 60 -23.50 -12.86 -2.02
C ARG A 60 -24.57 -12.67 -0.96
N HIS A 61 -24.56 -11.53 -0.27
CA HIS A 61 -25.59 -11.15 0.71
C HIS A 61 -26.83 -10.49 0.08
N GLY A 62 -26.92 -10.43 -1.26
CA GLY A 62 -28.19 -10.29 -1.96
C GLY A 62 -28.57 -8.91 -2.49
N HIS A 63 -27.68 -7.91 -2.47
CA HIS A 63 -28.08 -6.52 -2.70
C HIS A 63 -27.55 -5.86 -3.99
N ILE A 64 -26.78 -6.58 -4.82
CA ILE A 64 -26.14 -5.97 -6.00
C ILE A 64 -26.53 -6.68 -7.30
N PRO A 65 -27.26 -6.00 -8.21
CA PRO A 65 -27.52 -6.52 -9.55
C PRO A 65 -26.24 -6.76 -10.34
N ARG A 66 -26.18 -7.87 -11.10
CA ARG A 66 -24.98 -8.26 -11.88
C ARG A 66 -24.46 -7.17 -12.82
N LYS A 67 -25.36 -6.41 -13.46
CA LYS A 67 -25.00 -5.30 -14.36
C LYS A 67 -24.29 -4.16 -13.62
N VAL A 68 -24.79 -3.80 -12.43
CA VAL A 68 -24.19 -2.78 -11.57
C VAL A 68 -22.80 -3.22 -11.11
N ARG A 69 -22.66 -4.48 -10.69
CA ARG A 69 -21.37 -5.08 -10.32
C ARG A 69 -20.35 -4.96 -11.46
N ILE A 70 -20.66 -5.46 -12.65
CA ILE A 70 -19.75 -5.43 -13.80
C ILE A 70 -19.41 -3.99 -14.19
N GLY A 71 -20.42 -3.10 -14.20
CA GLY A 71 -20.21 -1.69 -14.52
C GLY A 71 -19.24 -1.02 -13.56
N TYR A 72 -19.36 -1.27 -12.26
CA TYR A 72 -18.45 -0.72 -11.27
C TYR A 72 -17.02 -1.30 -11.40
N LEU A 73 -16.88 -2.63 -11.53
CA LEU A 73 -15.57 -3.31 -11.65
C LEU A 73 -14.73 -2.77 -12.81
N LEU A 74 -15.39 -2.45 -13.92
CA LEU A 74 -14.73 -1.96 -15.14
C LEU A 74 -14.74 -0.42 -15.25
N SER A 75 -15.27 0.30 -14.25
CA SER A 75 -15.40 1.75 -14.34
C SER A 75 -14.05 2.45 -14.20
N ALA A 76 -13.82 3.46 -15.05
CA ALA A 76 -12.67 4.35 -14.95
C ALA A 76 -12.67 5.11 -13.60
N GLU A 77 -13.85 5.39 -13.06
CA GLU A 77 -14.01 6.07 -11.77
C GLU A 77 -13.46 5.24 -10.61
N ARG A 78 -13.75 3.93 -10.57
CA ARG A 78 -13.16 3.01 -9.58
C ARG A 78 -11.64 3.01 -9.68
N ALA A 79 -11.08 2.92 -10.90
CA ALA A 79 -9.64 2.92 -11.10
C ALA A 79 -8.99 4.22 -10.60
N ARG A 80 -9.62 5.37 -10.89
CA ARG A 80 -9.19 6.69 -10.39
C ARG A 80 -9.16 6.73 -8.86
N LEU A 81 -10.25 6.32 -8.21
CA LEU A 81 -10.35 6.31 -6.74
C LEU A 81 -9.29 5.40 -6.11
N CYS A 82 -9.04 4.21 -6.65
CA CYS A 82 -8.01 3.32 -6.11
C CYS A 82 -6.62 3.97 -6.15
N ARG A 83 -6.29 4.67 -7.24
CA ARG A 83 -5.02 5.40 -7.37
C ARG A 83 -4.91 6.55 -6.37
N GLU A 84 -5.95 7.38 -6.26
CA GLU A 84 -5.96 8.50 -5.31
C GLU A 84 -5.78 8.05 -3.85
N PHE A 85 -6.40 6.93 -3.48
CA PHE A 85 -6.20 6.33 -2.16
C PHE A 85 -4.78 5.80 -1.97
N ALA A 86 -4.21 5.13 -2.97
CA ALA A 86 -2.84 4.64 -2.92
C ALA A 86 -1.84 5.79 -2.71
N GLU A 87 -1.97 6.87 -3.48
CA GLU A 87 -1.14 8.08 -3.33
C GLU A 87 -1.22 8.66 -1.92
N ARG A 88 -2.43 8.70 -1.34
CA ARG A 88 -2.64 9.22 0.01
C ARG A 88 -1.96 8.36 1.07
N ILE A 89 -2.06 7.04 0.96
CA ILE A 89 -1.39 6.09 1.86
C ILE A 89 0.12 6.30 1.82
N VAL A 90 0.70 6.42 0.63
CA VAL A 90 2.16 6.64 0.46
C VAL A 90 2.58 7.95 1.11
N ASN A 91 1.85 9.04 0.85
CA ASN A 91 2.14 10.34 1.46
C ASN A 91 2.06 10.31 2.99
N ASP A 92 1.09 9.57 3.55
CA ASP A 92 0.95 9.42 5.01
C ASP A 92 2.11 8.61 5.60
N ILE A 93 2.57 7.55 4.92
CA ILE A 93 3.75 6.77 5.32
C ILE A 93 5.01 7.63 5.31
N GLU A 94 5.23 8.40 4.24
CA GLU A 94 6.37 9.32 4.14
C GLU A 94 6.36 10.37 5.26
N ARG A 95 5.19 10.94 5.55
CA ARG A 95 5.01 11.87 6.67
C ARG A 95 5.31 11.23 8.02
N MET A 96 4.84 10.01 8.26
CA MET A 96 5.13 9.27 9.50
C MET A 96 6.62 9.00 9.66
N ARG A 97 7.32 8.60 8.58
CA ARG A 97 8.77 8.40 8.59
C ARG A 97 9.52 9.69 8.92
N ALA A 98 9.16 10.81 8.27
CA ALA A 98 9.78 12.10 8.55
C ALA A 98 9.57 12.54 10.03
N MET A 99 8.37 12.33 10.58
CA MET A 99 8.12 12.61 12.00
C MET A 99 8.96 11.73 12.93
N GLN A 100 9.15 10.45 12.59
CA GLN A 100 9.98 9.52 13.36
C GLN A 100 11.47 9.90 13.31
N GLU A 101 11.97 10.33 12.15
CA GLU A 101 13.34 10.82 11.99
C GLU A 101 13.56 12.09 12.82
N LEU A 102 12.64 13.05 12.79
CA LEU A 102 12.68 14.26 13.63
C LEU A 102 12.67 13.93 15.12
N ALA A 103 11.81 13.01 15.56
CA ALA A 103 11.77 12.55 16.95
C ALA A 103 13.10 11.91 17.38
N THR A 104 13.71 11.13 16.49
CA THR A 104 15.00 10.47 16.72
C THR A 104 16.14 11.49 16.83
N MET A 105 16.21 12.47 15.93
CA MET A 105 17.23 13.53 15.99
C MET A 105 17.13 14.34 17.28
N ARG A 106 15.91 14.71 17.70
CA ARG A 106 15.68 15.40 18.99
C ARG A 106 16.13 14.56 20.19
N ALA A 107 15.85 13.25 20.18
CA ALA A 107 16.27 12.35 21.25
C ALA A 107 17.80 12.21 21.35
N LEU A 108 18.51 12.35 20.23
CA LEU A 108 19.97 12.31 20.16
C LEU A 108 20.62 13.69 20.43
N GLY A 109 19.84 14.72 20.77
CA GLY A 109 20.34 16.07 21.02
C GLY A 109 20.83 16.81 19.77
N VAL A 110 20.51 16.30 18.58
CA VAL A 110 20.86 16.92 17.29
C VAL A 110 19.72 17.87 16.92
N GLN A 111 20.03 19.17 16.81
CA GLN A 111 19.05 20.13 16.30
C GLN A 111 18.97 20.04 14.76
N PRO A 112 17.76 20.10 14.17
CA PRO A 112 17.63 20.22 12.72
C PRO A 112 18.31 21.51 12.26
N LEU A 113 19.11 21.43 11.19
CA LEU A 113 19.66 22.61 10.54
C LEU A 113 18.49 23.41 9.93
N GLU A 114 18.19 24.59 10.49
CA GLU A 114 17.29 25.55 9.84
C GLU A 114 18.01 26.13 8.62
N HIS A 115 17.42 25.95 7.43
CA HIS A 115 17.81 26.59 6.18
C HIS A 115 16.67 27.46 5.67
#